data_AF-A0AAN9B5U3-F1
#
_entry.id   AF-A0AAN9B5U3-F1
#
_cell.length_a   1.000
_cell.length_b   1.000
_cell.length_c   1.000
_cell.angle_alpha   90.00
_cell.angle_beta   90.00
_cell.angle_gamma   90.00
#
_symmetry.space_group_name_H-M   'P 1'
#
loop_
_entity.id
_entity.type
_entity.pdbx_description
1 polymer ?
#
loop_
_entity_poly.entity_id
_entity_poly.type
_entity_poly.pdbx_seq_one_letter_code
_entity_poly.pdbx_strand_id
1 'polypeptide(L)'
;MAQKTLSRPSAAATEGDVESQTRHLFHRVTCDDTKDQGSDLNARAYEEMQHDEPRALFGPDSLFLDSLVGHLHKHADNMRNDPALQRKVKQLQGDVSKETLWRVCKKLFDRVDDVWTGILALFAFGLELCRQMIVGIYSFIANTISAFIAQFAAGWLLGQGGWAAVMGAVSQGVNWLLGNKPTAVTQ
;
A
#
# COMPACT_ATOMS: atom_id res chain seq x y z
N MET A 1 45.42 2.16 -19.40
CA MET A 1 44.10 2.77 -19.65
C MET A 1 43.15 2.27 -18.57
N ALA A 2 42.86 3.09 -17.56
CA ALA A 2 41.99 2.70 -16.44
C ALA A 2 40.52 2.94 -16.82
N GLN A 3 39.70 1.90 -16.79
CA GLN A 3 38.25 2.00 -16.94
C GLN A 3 37.70 2.78 -15.74
N LYS A 4 37.23 3.99 -16.01
CA LYS A 4 36.46 4.81 -15.08
C LYS A 4 35.10 4.13 -14.92
N THR A 5 34.94 3.33 -13.87
CA THR A 5 33.63 2.87 -13.39
C THR A 5 32.81 4.11 -13.07
N LEU A 6 31.92 4.48 -14.00
CA LEU A 6 30.88 5.46 -13.78
C LEU A 6 29.88 4.83 -12.80
N SER A 7 30.15 4.95 -11.51
CA SER A 7 29.11 4.78 -10.49
C SER A 7 28.05 5.85 -10.77
N ARG A 8 26.98 5.43 -11.45
CA ARG A 8 25.80 6.23 -11.68
C ARG A 8 25.32 6.71 -10.30
N PRO A 9 25.19 8.02 -10.04
CA PRO A 9 24.62 8.49 -8.79
C PRO A 9 23.24 7.86 -8.65
N SER A 10 22.98 7.17 -7.54
CA SER A 10 21.64 6.66 -7.21
C SER A 10 20.68 7.84 -7.32
N ALA A 11 19.84 7.85 -8.35
CA ALA A 11 18.90 8.94 -8.55
C ALA A 11 17.98 8.97 -7.33
N ALA A 12 17.85 10.13 -6.69
CA ALA A 12 16.95 10.30 -5.56
C ALA A 12 15.54 9.91 -6.00
N ALA A 13 14.87 9.08 -5.20
CA ALA A 13 13.49 8.66 -5.49
C ALA A 13 12.57 9.88 -5.64
N THR A 14 11.66 9.82 -6.60
CA THR A 14 10.70 10.87 -6.92
C THR A 14 9.30 10.54 -6.41
N GLU A 15 8.40 11.52 -6.39
CA GLU A 15 6.98 11.28 -6.10
C GLU A 15 6.34 10.29 -7.09
N GLY A 16 6.74 10.35 -8.37
CA GLY A 16 6.29 9.38 -9.38
C GLY A 16 6.79 7.96 -9.11
N ASP A 17 8.00 7.82 -8.57
CA ASP A 17 8.51 6.52 -8.11
C ASP A 17 7.69 6.00 -6.93
N VAL A 18 7.35 6.87 -5.97
CA VAL A 18 6.47 6.52 -4.83
C VAL A 18 5.10 6.07 -5.32
N GLU A 19 4.46 6.79 -6.24
CA GLU A 19 3.16 6.41 -6.78
C GLU A 19 3.21 5.02 -7.43
N SER A 20 4.17 4.82 -8.33
CA SER A 20 4.30 3.58 -9.08
C SER A 20 4.66 2.39 -8.18
N GLN A 21 5.57 2.59 -7.22
CA GLN A 21 5.92 1.60 -6.19
C GLN A 21 4.71 1.27 -5.30
N THR A 22 3.94 2.27 -4.88
CA THR A 22 2.71 2.06 -4.11
C THR A 22 1.71 1.23 -4.89
N ARG A 23 1.54 1.50 -6.18
CA ARG A 23 0.66 0.74 -7.06
C ARG A 23 1.10 -0.71 -7.18
N HIS A 24 2.41 -0.94 -7.34
CA HIS A 24 2.97 -2.29 -7.37
C HIS A 24 2.81 -3.04 -6.04
N LEU A 25 3.02 -2.36 -4.90
CA LEU A 25 2.74 -2.93 -3.58
C LEU A 25 1.26 -3.31 -3.45
N PHE A 26 0.36 -2.39 -3.78
CA PHE A 26 -1.08 -2.62 -3.69
C PHE A 26 -1.52 -3.78 -4.57
N HIS A 27 -0.97 -3.86 -5.79
CA HIS A 27 -1.18 -4.97 -6.70
C HIS A 27 -0.77 -6.30 -6.08
N ARG A 28 0.45 -6.40 -5.55
CA ARG A 28 0.96 -7.63 -4.96
C ARG A 28 0.13 -8.09 -3.77
N VAL A 29 -0.19 -7.18 -2.85
CA VAL A 29 -1.01 -7.48 -1.67
C VAL A 29 -2.42 -7.93 -2.08
N THR A 30 -3.02 -7.31 -3.09
CA THR A 30 -4.36 -7.68 -3.58
C THR A 30 -4.33 -9.05 -4.28
N CYS A 31 -3.34 -9.30 -5.13
CA CYS A 31 -3.15 -10.58 -5.81
C CYS A 31 -2.98 -11.73 -4.81
N ASP A 32 -2.15 -11.56 -3.79
CA ASP A 32 -1.92 -12.59 -2.78
C ASP A 32 -3.18 -12.83 -1.93
N ASP A 33 -3.90 -11.77 -1.55
CA ASP A 33 -5.19 -11.91 -0.83
C ASP A 33 -6.26 -12.62 -1.67
N THR A 34 -6.29 -12.34 -2.97
CA THR A 34 -7.27 -12.93 -3.90
C THR A 34 -7.03 -14.43 -4.11
N LYS A 35 -5.76 -14.86 -4.17
CA LYS A 35 -5.37 -16.29 -4.25
C LYS A 35 -5.83 -17.06 -3.02
N ASP A 36 -5.62 -16.50 -1.83
CA ASP A 36 -5.90 -17.18 -0.57
C ASP A 36 -7.41 -17.42 -0.34
N GLN A 37 -8.27 -16.67 -1.02
CA GLN A 37 -9.73 -16.76 -0.88
C GLN A 37 -10.41 -17.80 -1.78
N GLY A 38 -9.70 -18.38 -2.77
CA GLY A 38 -10.12 -19.59 -3.49
C GLY A 38 -11.49 -19.58 -4.21
N SER A 39 -12.09 -18.42 -4.50
CA SER A 39 -13.40 -18.34 -5.17
C SER A 39 -13.29 -18.12 -6.69
N ASP A 40 -14.22 -18.70 -7.47
CA ASP A 40 -14.23 -18.56 -8.95
C ASP A 40 -14.44 -17.11 -9.43
N LEU A 41 -15.13 -16.27 -8.64
CA LEU A 41 -15.27 -14.83 -8.90
C LEU A 41 -13.93 -14.10 -8.72
N ASN A 42 -13.10 -14.57 -7.80
CA ASN A 42 -11.76 -14.07 -7.57
C ASN A 42 -10.79 -14.50 -8.67
N ALA A 43 -10.99 -15.64 -9.32
CA ALA A 43 -10.14 -16.09 -10.43
C ALA A 43 -10.17 -15.11 -11.62
N ARG A 44 -11.35 -14.60 -11.99
CA ARG A 44 -11.47 -13.60 -13.08
C ARG A 44 -10.89 -12.24 -12.71
N ALA A 45 -11.15 -11.78 -11.48
CA ALA A 45 -10.53 -10.57 -10.96
C ALA A 45 -9.00 -10.70 -10.93
N TYR A 46 -8.50 -11.87 -10.56
CA TYR A 46 -7.08 -12.19 -10.50
C TYR A 46 -6.44 -12.22 -11.90
N GLU A 47 -7.09 -12.83 -12.88
CA GLU A 47 -6.64 -12.80 -14.29
C GLU A 47 -6.55 -11.36 -14.82
N GLU A 48 -7.56 -10.53 -14.57
CA GLU A 48 -7.55 -9.11 -14.96
C GLU A 48 -6.41 -8.34 -14.25
N MET A 49 -6.22 -8.58 -12.95
CA MET A 49 -5.13 -7.99 -12.19
C MET A 49 -3.76 -8.38 -12.76
N GLN A 50 -3.54 -9.65 -13.13
CA GLN A 50 -2.27 -10.12 -13.70
C GLN A 50 -1.92 -9.43 -15.03
N HIS A 51 -2.91 -9.05 -15.83
CA HIS A 51 -2.68 -8.29 -17.06
C HIS A 51 -2.26 -6.84 -16.81
N ASP A 52 -2.63 -6.29 -15.65
CA ASP A 52 -2.38 -4.92 -15.24
C ASP A 52 -1.13 -4.77 -14.34
N GLU A 53 -0.22 -5.75 -14.35
CA GLU A 53 0.98 -5.74 -13.50
C GLU A 53 1.82 -4.47 -13.76
N PRO A 54 1.96 -3.58 -12.76
CA PRO A 54 2.80 -2.41 -12.89
C PRO A 54 4.26 -2.82 -12.93
N ARG A 55 5.04 -2.20 -13.84
CA ARG A 55 6.49 -2.46 -13.99
C ARG A 55 7.16 -2.53 -12.62
N ALA A 56 7.83 -3.65 -12.35
CA ALA A 56 8.58 -3.84 -11.12
C ALA A 56 9.66 -2.74 -11.01
N LEU A 57 9.42 -1.80 -10.10
CA LEU A 57 10.36 -0.73 -9.74
C LEU A 57 11.18 -1.06 -8.49
N PHE A 58 10.83 -2.15 -7.80
CA PHE A 58 11.64 -2.67 -6.73
C PHE A 58 12.80 -3.45 -7.35
N GLY A 59 14.01 -3.24 -6.83
CA GLY A 59 15.18 -4.03 -7.20
C GLY A 59 15.02 -5.51 -6.83
N PRO A 60 16.08 -6.33 -6.98
CA PRO A 60 16.04 -7.78 -6.73
C PRO A 60 15.70 -8.21 -5.29
N ASP A 61 15.36 -7.28 -4.40
CA ASP A 61 15.08 -7.51 -2.99
C ASP A 61 13.62 -7.97 -2.74
N SER A 62 13.22 -9.07 -3.37
CA SER A 62 11.88 -9.66 -3.22
C SER A 62 11.53 -10.05 -1.79
N LEU A 63 12.52 -10.40 -0.96
CA LEU A 63 12.32 -10.85 0.42
C LEU A 63 11.81 -9.73 1.35
N PHE A 64 12.26 -8.49 1.16
CA PHE A 64 11.77 -7.36 1.96
C PHE A 64 10.36 -6.95 1.56
N LEU A 65 10.06 -7.08 0.25
CA LEU A 65 8.73 -6.87 -0.29
C LEU A 65 7.74 -7.89 0.29
N ASP A 66 8.10 -9.18 0.39
CA ASP A 66 7.25 -10.20 1.01
C ASP A 66 6.97 -9.91 2.49
N SER A 67 7.97 -9.45 3.24
CA SER A 67 7.78 -9.05 4.64
C SER A 67 6.80 -7.89 4.78
N LEU A 68 6.91 -6.89 3.90
CA LEU A 68 6.00 -5.75 3.88
C LEU A 68 4.58 -6.16 3.48
N VAL A 69 4.43 -7.00 2.46
CA VAL A 69 3.14 -7.56 2.01
C VAL A 69 2.45 -8.31 3.16
N GLY A 70 3.17 -9.20 3.84
CA GLY A 70 2.64 -9.93 4.99
C GLY A 70 2.24 -9.01 6.14
N HIS A 71 2.99 -7.92 6.37
CA HIS A 71 2.63 -6.91 7.36
C HIS A 71 1.33 -6.19 6.98
N LEU A 72 1.19 -5.80 5.70
CA LEU A 72 0.00 -5.15 5.17
C LEU A 72 -1.23 -6.06 5.28
N HIS A 73 -1.12 -7.34 4.95
CA HIS A 73 -2.20 -8.32 5.15
C HIS A 73 -2.60 -8.42 6.61
N LYS A 74 -1.65 -8.62 7.52
CA LYS A 74 -1.94 -8.71 8.96
C LYS A 74 -2.68 -7.47 9.46
N HIS A 75 -2.27 -6.28 9.00
CA HIS A 75 -2.96 -5.05 9.37
C HIS A 75 -4.37 -4.97 8.76
N ALA A 76 -4.51 -5.33 7.48
CA ALA A 76 -5.81 -5.35 6.80
C ALA A 76 -6.79 -6.32 7.46
N ASP A 77 -6.33 -7.48 7.90
CA ASP A 77 -7.17 -8.47 8.60
C ASP A 77 -7.59 -8.00 10.00
N ASN A 78 -6.70 -7.31 10.73
CA ASN A 78 -7.08 -6.66 11.98
C ASN A 78 -8.15 -5.58 11.75
N MET A 79 -7.98 -4.78 10.71
CA MET A 79 -8.91 -3.72 10.33
C MET A 79 -10.22 -4.26 9.75
N ARG A 80 -10.23 -5.45 9.17
CA ARG A 80 -11.43 -6.07 8.59
C ARG A 80 -12.55 -6.20 9.62
N ASN A 81 -12.19 -6.46 10.87
CA ASN A 81 -13.14 -6.60 11.97
C ASN A 81 -13.62 -5.25 12.52
N ASP A 82 -13.12 -4.11 12.02
CA ASP A 82 -13.58 -2.78 12.42
C ASP A 82 -14.97 -2.45 11.80
N PRO A 83 -16.03 -2.33 12.63
CA PRO A 83 -17.36 -1.98 12.14
C PRO A 83 -17.44 -0.60 11.47
N ALA A 84 -16.53 0.33 11.79
CA ALA A 84 -16.47 1.64 11.16
C ALA A 84 -15.96 1.55 9.73
N LEU A 85 -14.92 0.74 9.48
CA LEU A 85 -14.42 0.45 8.14
C LEU A 85 -15.51 -0.25 7.32
N GLN A 86 -16.10 -1.31 7.85
CA GLN A 86 -17.13 -2.09 7.15
C GLN A 86 -18.34 -1.25 6.76
N ARG A 87 -18.77 -0.31 7.62
CA ARG A 87 -19.84 0.64 7.26
C ARG A 87 -19.45 1.55 6.09
N LYS A 88 -18.21 2.04 6.04
CA LYS A 88 -17.73 2.88 4.92
C LYS A 88 -17.66 2.09 3.63
N VAL A 89 -17.16 0.85 3.67
CA VAL A 89 -17.11 -0.01 2.47
C VAL A 89 -18.51 -0.28 1.94
N LYS A 90 -19.46 -0.65 2.81
CA LYS A 90 -20.87 -0.86 2.41
C LYS A 90 -21.53 0.40 1.83
N GLN A 91 -21.21 1.58 2.35
CA GLN A 91 -21.72 2.85 1.80
C GLN A 91 -21.26 3.13 0.36
N LEU A 92 -20.16 2.51 -0.07
CA LEU A 92 -19.56 2.73 -1.39
C LEU A 92 -20.10 1.75 -2.45
N GLN A 93 -20.78 0.66 -2.07
CA GLN A 93 -21.22 -0.40 -2.98
C GLN A 93 -22.29 0.02 -4.04
N GLY A 94 -22.75 1.28 -4.04
CA GLY A 94 -23.77 1.76 -4.99
C GLY A 94 -23.28 2.74 -6.06
N ASP A 95 -22.24 3.53 -5.78
CA ASP A 95 -21.66 4.53 -6.70
C ASP A 95 -20.29 4.99 -6.16
N VAL A 96 -19.21 4.49 -6.76
CA VAL A 96 -17.85 4.90 -6.39
C VAL A 96 -17.28 5.83 -7.45
N SER A 97 -17.52 7.13 -7.26
CA SER A 97 -16.79 8.16 -7.97
C SER A 97 -15.39 8.39 -7.37
N LYS A 98 -14.48 8.93 -8.19
CA LYS A 98 -13.13 9.31 -7.76
C LYS A 98 -13.18 10.26 -6.58
N GLU A 99 -14.07 11.25 -6.63
CA GLU A 99 -14.23 12.28 -5.60
C GLU A 99 -14.70 11.67 -4.28
N THR A 100 -15.60 10.69 -4.34
CA THR A 100 -16.11 10.00 -3.15
C THR A 100 -15.01 9.16 -2.52
N LEU A 101 -14.29 8.38 -3.32
CA LEU A 101 -13.17 7.55 -2.85
C LEU A 101 -12.07 8.44 -2.24
N TRP A 102 -11.68 9.50 -2.93
CA TRP A 102 -10.69 10.47 -2.46
C TRP A 102 -11.07 11.11 -1.12
N ARG A 103 -12.33 11.51 -0.96
CA ARG A 103 -12.85 12.07 0.29
C ARG A 103 -12.79 11.07 1.43
N VAL A 104 -13.05 9.79 1.16
CA VAL A 104 -12.93 8.72 2.17
C VAL A 104 -11.48 8.49 2.54
N CYS A 105 -10.56 8.42 1.57
CA CYS A 105 -9.12 8.32 1.81
C CYS A 105 -8.63 9.46 2.70
N LYS A 106 -8.98 10.71 2.37
CA LYS A 106 -8.65 11.88 3.19
C LYS A 106 -9.16 11.76 4.63
N LYS A 107 -10.43 11.38 4.80
CA LYS A 107 -11.01 11.19 6.14
C LYS A 107 -10.38 10.05 6.93
N LEU A 108 -9.85 9.02 6.29
CA LEU A 108 -9.13 7.93 6.96
C LEU A 108 -7.73 8.39 7.37
N PHE A 109 -7.04 9.05 6.45
CA PHE A 109 -5.69 9.55 6.65
C PHE A 109 -5.62 10.66 7.71
N ASP A 110 -6.60 11.57 7.75
CA ASP A 110 -6.66 12.65 8.74
C ASP A 110 -7.02 12.16 10.17
N ARG A 111 -7.42 10.90 10.34
CA ARG A 111 -7.84 10.33 11.65
C ARG A 111 -6.70 9.69 12.44
N VAL A 112 -5.59 9.41 11.79
CA VAL A 112 -4.45 8.72 12.39
C VAL A 112 -3.40 9.74 12.83
N ASP A 113 -2.65 9.41 13.87
CA ASP A 113 -1.64 10.31 14.43
C ASP A 113 -0.33 10.34 13.62
N ASP A 114 -0.11 9.36 12.74
CA ASP A 114 1.11 9.23 11.96
C ASP A 114 0.85 8.75 10.52
N VAL A 115 1.73 9.19 9.61
CA VAL A 115 1.63 8.94 8.17
C VAL A 115 1.67 7.46 7.83
N TRP A 116 2.46 6.66 8.56
CA TRP A 116 2.61 5.25 8.30
C TRP A 116 1.33 4.47 8.59
N THR A 117 0.74 4.69 9.77
CA THR A 117 -0.59 4.15 10.12
C THR A 117 -1.65 4.59 9.10
N GLY A 118 -1.53 5.81 8.56
CA GLY A 118 -2.41 6.31 7.50
C GLY A 118 -2.27 5.53 6.20
N ILE A 119 -1.03 5.25 5.78
CA ILE A 119 -0.74 4.37 4.64
C ILE A 119 -1.34 2.98 4.88
N LEU A 120 -1.08 2.37 6.04
CA LEU A 120 -1.63 1.04 6.38
C LEU A 120 -3.16 1.02 6.30
N ALA A 121 -3.83 2.04 6.83
CA ALA A 121 -5.28 2.16 6.78
C ALA A 121 -5.83 2.30 5.36
N LEU A 122 -5.12 3.01 4.47
CA LEU A 122 -5.48 3.13 3.06
C LEU A 122 -5.34 1.79 2.31
N PHE A 123 -4.27 1.04 2.57
CA PHE A 123 -4.11 -0.31 2.02
C PHE A 123 -5.23 -1.25 2.48
N ALA A 124 -5.51 -1.28 3.78
CA ALA A 124 -6.58 -2.10 4.34
C ALA A 124 -7.96 -1.75 3.74
N PHE A 125 -8.26 -0.46 3.64
CA PHE A 125 -9.50 0.02 3.03
C PHE A 125 -9.61 -0.36 1.54
N GLY A 126 -8.52 -0.22 0.78
CA GLY A 126 -8.48 -0.61 -0.62
C GLY A 126 -8.68 -2.11 -0.82
N LEU A 127 -8.00 -2.95 -0.04
CA LEU A 127 -8.17 -4.40 -0.08
C LEU A 127 -9.61 -4.80 0.21
N GLU A 128 -10.22 -4.20 1.22
CA GLU A 128 -11.60 -4.51 1.57
C GLU A 128 -12.58 -4.06 0.48
N LEU A 129 -12.32 -2.95 -0.20
CA LEU A 129 -13.08 -2.57 -1.40
C LEU A 129 -12.92 -3.61 -2.52
N CYS A 130 -11.69 -4.03 -2.82
CA CYS A 130 -11.43 -5.05 -3.84
C CYS A 130 -12.14 -6.38 -3.51
N ARG A 131 -12.15 -6.80 -2.24
CA ARG A 131 -12.83 -8.03 -1.79
C ARG A 131 -14.35 -7.96 -1.94
N GLN A 132 -14.94 -6.79 -1.71
CA GLN A 132 -16.40 -6.63 -1.67
C GLN A 132 -17.04 -6.21 -2.99
N MET A 133 -16.25 -5.91 -4.02
CA MET A 133 -16.74 -5.30 -5.26
C MET A 133 -16.58 -6.22 -6.46
N ILE A 134 -17.40 -5.95 -7.48
CA ILE A 134 -17.45 -6.69 -8.74
C ILE A 134 -16.16 -6.45 -9.54
N VAL A 135 -15.76 -7.47 -10.32
CA VAL A 135 -14.67 -7.44 -11.33
C VAL A 135 -14.70 -6.12 -12.14
N GLY A 136 -13.53 -5.51 -12.39
CA GLY A 136 -13.39 -4.32 -13.24
C GLY A 136 -13.16 -2.97 -12.55
N ILE A 137 -13.12 -2.88 -11.21
CA ILE A 137 -12.82 -1.61 -10.51
C ILE A 137 -11.45 -1.56 -9.83
N TYR A 138 -10.71 -2.67 -9.88
CA TYR A 138 -9.40 -2.80 -9.22
C TYR A 138 -8.45 -1.67 -9.65
N SER A 139 -8.27 -1.46 -10.95
CA SER A 139 -7.33 -0.47 -11.48
C SER A 139 -7.73 0.95 -11.05
N PHE A 140 -9.02 1.22 -10.93
CA PHE A 140 -9.53 2.48 -10.40
C PHE A 140 -9.18 2.68 -8.92
N ILE A 141 -9.34 1.65 -8.08
CA ILE A 141 -8.95 1.69 -6.66
C ILE A 141 -7.44 1.84 -6.52
N ALA A 142 -6.66 1.01 -7.21
CA ALA A 142 -5.20 1.01 -7.17
C ALA A 142 -4.63 2.37 -7.60
N ASN A 143 -5.14 2.94 -8.70
CA ASN A 143 -4.73 4.28 -9.16
C ASN A 143 -5.13 5.37 -8.16
N THR A 144 -6.31 5.29 -7.57
CA THR A 144 -6.76 6.30 -6.60
C THR A 144 -5.94 6.27 -5.31
N ILE A 145 -5.67 5.08 -4.76
CA ILE A 145 -4.89 4.91 -3.54
C ILE A 145 -3.44 5.31 -3.78
N SER A 146 -2.83 4.85 -4.88
CA SER A 146 -1.44 5.21 -5.21
C SER A 146 -1.28 6.71 -5.41
N ALA A 147 -2.16 7.36 -6.17
CA ALA A 147 -2.15 8.81 -6.36
C ALA A 147 -2.36 9.57 -5.04
N PHE A 148 -3.24 9.08 -4.15
CA PHE A 148 -3.44 9.69 -2.84
C PHE A 148 -2.17 9.61 -1.98
N ILE A 149 -1.53 8.45 -1.91
CA ILE A 149 -0.29 8.24 -1.15
C ILE A 149 0.84 9.08 -1.73
N ALA A 150 0.96 9.17 -3.05
CA ALA A 150 1.92 10.06 -3.69
C ALA A 150 1.70 11.51 -3.24
N GLN A 151 0.47 12.01 -3.32
CA GLN A 151 0.17 13.40 -2.99
C GLN A 151 0.36 13.74 -1.49
N PHE A 152 -0.02 12.85 -0.58
CA PHE A 152 -0.09 13.17 0.86
C PHE A 152 0.99 12.52 1.71
N ALA A 153 1.65 11.47 1.21
CA ALA A 153 2.65 10.72 1.96
C ALA A 153 4.02 10.65 1.27
N ALA A 154 4.18 11.08 0.01
CA ALA A 154 5.48 11.03 -0.66
C ALA A 154 6.55 11.84 0.07
N GLY A 155 6.24 13.03 0.58
CA GLY A 155 7.22 13.84 1.32
C GLY A 155 7.78 13.08 2.53
N TRP A 156 6.92 12.39 3.28
CA TRP A 156 7.34 11.55 4.39
C TRP A 156 8.12 10.32 3.92
N LEU A 157 7.61 9.58 2.92
CA LEU A 157 8.24 8.39 2.37
C LEU A 157 9.65 8.70 1.84
N LEU A 158 9.79 9.77 1.06
CA LEU A 158 11.07 10.22 0.53
C LEU A 158 12.02 10.66 1.66
N GLY A 159 11.50 11.29 2.71
CA GLY A 159 12.26 11.59 3.92
C GLY A 159 12.79 10.35 4.65
N GLN A 160 12.13 9.19 4.51
CA GLN A 160 12.63 7.91 5.01
C GLN A 160 13.64 7.23 4.06
N GLY A 161 13.84 7.73 2.84
CA GLY A 161 14.62 7.04 1.79
C GLY A 161 13.76 6.22 0.83
N GLY A 162 12.46 6.50 0.77
CA GLY A 162 11.48 5.84 -0.11
C GLY A 162 10.99 4.50 0.44
N TRP A 163 10.22 3.78 -0.39
CA TRP A 163 9.66 2.47 -0.01
C TRP A 163 10.74 1.43 0.30
N ALA A 164 11.91 1.50 -0.34
CA ALA A 164 13.03 0.60 -0.06
C ALA A 164 13.48 0.65 1.40
N ALA A 165 13.59 1.84 1.96
CA ALA A 165 13.97 2.03 3.35
C ALA A 165 12.87 1.57 4.31
N VAL A 166 11.60 1.84 3.99
CA VAL A 166 10.45 1.35 4.77
C VAL A 166 10.42 -0.18 4.79
N MET A 167 10.60 -0.84 3.65
CA MET A 167 10.70 -2.30 3.56
C MET A 167 11.86 -2.85 4.39
N GLY A 168 13.03 -2.23 4.32
CA GLY A 168 14.18 -2.58 5.14
C GLY A 168 13.89 -2.47 6.64
N ALA A 169 13.21 -1.41 7.06
CA ALA A 169 12.90 -1.18 8.47
C ALA A 169 11.78 -2.10 8.99
N VAL A 170 10.76 -2.42 8.18
CA VAL A 170 9.71 -3.40 8.54
C VAL A 170 10.32 -4.80 8.69
N SER A 171 11.19 -5.22 7.77
CA SER A 171 11.84 -6.54 7.84
C SER A 171 12.77 -6.69 9.06
N GLN A 172 13.35 -5.59 9.53
CA GLN A 172 14.16 -5.53 10.75
C GLN A 172 13.33 -5.40 12.04
N GLY A 173 11.99 -5.32 11.95
CA GLY A 173 11.11 -5.20 13.10
C GLY A 173 11.23 -3.86 13.84
N VAL A 174 11.55 -2.78 13.13
CA VAL A 174 11.80 -1.47 13.73
C VAL A 174 10.53 -0.91 14.38
N ASN A 175 10.55 -0.78 15.71
CA ASN A 175 9.38 -0.49 16.55
C ASN A 175 8.57 0.77 16.19
N TRP A 176 9.20 1.83 15.70
CA TRP A 176 8.48 3.07 15.35
C TRP A 176 7.57 2.92 14.12
N LEU A 177 7.83 1.92 13.26
CA LEU A 177 6.93 1.52 12.16
C LEU A 177 5.89 0.49 12.57
N LEU A 178 6.07 -0.21 13.70
CA LEU A 178 5.14 -1.24 14.14
C LEU A 178 4.02 -0.69 15.04
N GLY A 179 3.90 0.64 15.19
CA GLY A 179 2.97 1.28 16.12
C GLY A 179 3.39 1.16 17.60
N ASN A 180 4.56 0.57 17.88
CA ASN A 180 5.13 0.52 19.22
C ASN A 180 5.95 1.79 19.45
N LYS A 181 5.30 2.88 19.87
CA LYS A 181 6.03 4.03 20.41
C LYS A 181 6.89 3.51 21.57
N PRO A 182 8.21 3.75 21.59
CA PRO A 182 9.00 3.43 22.77
C PRO A 182 8.38 4.18 23.94
N THR A 183 7.90 3.43 24.94
CA THR A 183 7.51 4.01 26.22
C THR A 183 8.72 4.76 26.74
N ALA A 184 8.62 6.09 26.76
CA ALA A 184 9.63 6.91 27.37
C ALA A 184 9.76 6.45 28.82
N VAL A 185 10.87 5.76 29.13
CA VAL A 185 11.25 5.47 30.50
C VAL A 185 11.53 6.83 31.11
N THR A 186 10.55 7.34 31.84
CA THR A 186 10.72 8.56 32.61
C THR A 186 11.61 8.15 33.79
N GLN A 187 12.87 8.56 33.74
CA GLN A 187 13.77 8.50 34.91
C GLN A 187 13.35 9.55 35.93
#